data_AF-A0A7S0C5T2-F1
#
_entry.id   AF-A0A7S0C5T2-F1
#
_cell.length_a   1.000
_cell.length_b   1.000
_cell.length_c   1.000
_cell.angle_alpha   90.00
_cell.angle_beta   90.00
_cell.angle_gamma   90.00
#
_symmetry.space_group_name_H-M   'P 1'
#
loop_
_entity.id
_entity.type
_entity.pdbx_description
1 polymer ?
#
loop_
_entity_poly.entity_id
_entity_poly.type
_entity_poly.pdbx_seq_one_letter_code
_entity_poly.pdbx_strand_id
1 'polypeptide(L)'
;DLLYKYDFFCFMEDDMRITKHHVINYLEVSNRIDQWKDKASDKSIMNNDKFYGSLSKQQLERLVPGFIRVEVTPIADKQNYQVYPMPINLTFTTTTTATILNLEATSKNTPRIIKTSIVQNSQKRTVDVDVCCAIPASDTSQWSNDTALVERNPTSDQLLILESGIKAFGVHHFPPSSSSSTKTTTKLTSNYQTTSSTKEINADWMGIMPGPKFVKPHEQIGEYWNGTSQVLGDDKDPTVEWPKPFANSGGYMGSRSQILHFDEMCRKQNTAFLPPFSGGGMETMHLNNVEFWNGGYQLFSGLKGGCNLQRILPLDVDGFSRSLLHRVSNNKQHTIVKGSLIQADTLLGQLNHLVTEASSVMEQEQNLSLKDGRVGRIKSITKASKRNTKKRKKVII
;
A
#
# COMPACT_ATOMS: atom_id res chain seq x y z
N ASP A 1 -30.65 11.53 -3.64
CA ASP A 1 -31.36 11.41 -2.33
C ASP A 1 -30.67 10.51 -1.33
N LEU A 2 -30.37 9.24 -1.63
CA LEU A 2 -29.73 8.33 -0.66
C LEU A 2 -28.33 8.79 -0.21
N LEU A 3 -27.53 9.38 -1.12
CA LEU A 3 -26.20 9.91 -0.81
C LEU A 3 -26.21 10.92 0.35
N TYR A 4 -27.29 11.68 0.53
CA TYR A 4 -27.38 12.68 1.59
C TYR A 4 -27.87 12.09 2.92
N LYS A 5 -28.44 10.88 2.92
CA LYS A 5 -28.95 10.20 4.12
C LYS A 5 -27.87 9.47 4.92
N TYR A 6 -26.73 9.17 4.30
CA TYR A 6 -25.65 8.41 4.91
C TYR A 6 -24.33 9.18 4.85
N ASP A 7 -23.50 9.00 5.87
CA ASP A 7 -22.18 9.63 5.95
C ASP A 7 -21.05 8.74 5.43
N PHE A 8 -21.31 7.44 5.28
CA PHE A 8 -20.33 6.43 4.93
C PHE A 8 -20.92 5.36 4.02
N PHE A 9 -20.13 4.90 3.05
CA PHE A 9 -20.54 4.01 1.99
C PHE A 9 -19.49 2.91 1.80
N CYS A 10 -19.97 1.70 1.53
CA CYS A 10 -19.14 0.54 1.22
C CYS A 10 -19.44 0.07 -0.21
N PHE A 11 -18.40 -0.10 -1.02
CA PHE A 11 -18.50 -0.54 -2.41
C PHE A 11 -17.70 -1.83 -2.53
N MET A 12 -18.36 -2.95 -2.22
CA MET A 12 -17.75 -4.27 -2.16
C MET A 12 -18.44 -5.23 -3.12
N GLU A 13 -17.89 -6.44 -3.20
CA GLU A 13 -18.57 -7.55 -3.84
C GLU A 13 -19.70 -8.17 -3.03
N ASP A 14 -20.49 -9.03 -3.69
CA ASP A 14 -21.51 -9.81 -3.03
C ASP A 14 -20.86 -10.71 -1.99
N ASP A 15 -21.56 -10.89 -0.87
CA ASP A 15 -21.14 -11.83 0.18
C ASP A 15 -19.76 -11.54 0.78
N MET A 16 -19.33 -10.27 0.84
CA MET A 16 -18.07 -9.91 1.48
C MET A 16 -18.26 -9.62 2.97
N ARG A 17 -17.40 -10.22 3.82
CA ARG A 17 -17.39 -9.95 5.25
C ARG A 17 -16.61 -8.69 5.59
N ILE A 18 -17.31 -7.71 6.17
CA ILE A 18 -16.69 -6.49 6.70
C ILE A 18 -16.65 -6.57 8.24
N THR A 19 -15.47 -6.37 8.81
CA THR A 19 -15.27 -6.31 10.27
C THR A 19 -14.95 -4.88 10.70
N LYS A 20 -14.99 -4.63 12.02
CA LYS A 20 -14.52 -3.36 12.61
C LYS A 20 -13.08 -3.02 12.19
N HIS A 21 -12.23 -4.02 12.01
CA HIS A 21 -10.83 -3.82 11.66
C HIS A 21 -10.67 -3.26 10.23
N HIS A 22 -11.52 -3.68 9.29
CA HIS A 22 -11.52 -3.15 7.92
C HIS A 22 -11.88 -1.65 7.91
N VAL A 23 -12.89 -1.27 8.70
CA VAL A 23 -13.32 0.14 8.84
C VAL A 23 -12.22 0.99 9.48
N ILE A 24 -11.58 0.50 10.55
CA ILE A 24 -10.47 1.21 11.21
C ILE A 24 -9.30 1.41 10.23
N ASN A 25 -8.91 0.34 9.51
CA ASN A 25 -7.84 0.42 8.52
C ASN A 25 -8.14 1.46 7.44
N TYR A 26 -9.36 1.45 6.90
CA TYR A 26 -9.78 2.45 5.94
C TYR A 26 -9.63 3.89 6.46
N LEU A 27 -10.10 4.14 7.69
CA LEU A 27 -10.03 5.45 8.33
C LEU A 27 -8.58 5.88 8.60
N GLU A 28 -7.74 4.97 9.08
CA GLU A 28 -6.33 5.23 9.36
C GLU A 28 -5.55 5.56 8.08
N VAL A 29 -5.74 4.78 7.01
CA VAL A 29 -5.07 5.03 5.72
C VAL A 29 -5.61 6.29 5.05
N SER A 30 -6.93 6.55 5.11
CA SER A 30 -7.52 7.80 4.60
C SER A 30 -6.94 9.03 5.31
N ASN A 31 -6.88 9.00 6.65
CA ASN A 31 -6.30 10.08 7.43
C ASN A 31 -4.82 10.31 7.09
N ARG A 32 -4.05 9.26 6.81
CA ARG A 32 -2.66 9.39 6.33
C ARG A 32 -2.59 10.07 4.96
N ILE A 33 -3.46 9.68 4.03
CA ILE A 33 -3.56 10.32 2.71
C ILE A 33 -3.84 11.82 2.88
N ASP A 34 -4.77 12.19 3.74
CA ASP A 34 -5.12 13.60 3.96
C ASP A 34 -3.96 14.39 4.61
N GLN A 35 -3.25 13.81 5.57
CA GLN A 35 -2.03 14.42 6.12
C GLN A 35 -0.93 14.59 5.07
N TRP A 36 -0.82 13.68 4.09
CA TRP A 36 0.10 13.85 2.98
C TRP A 36 -0.35 14.98 2.06
N LYS A 37 -1.65 15.10 1.76
CA LYS A 37 -2.20 16.20 0.95
C LYS A 37 -1.93 17.56 1.57
N ASP A 38 -2.09 17.69 2.88
CA ASP A 38 -1.88 18.94 3.62
C ASP A 38 -0.42 19.42 3.55
N LYS A 39 0.53 18.49 3.37
CA LYS A 39 1.97 18.78 3.28
C LYS A 39 2.49 18.85 1.84
N ALA A 40 1.72 18.34 0.89
CA ALA A 40 2.12 18.29 -0.50
C ALA A 40 2.12 19.70 -1.11
N SER A 41 3.11 19.98 -1.94
CA SER A 41 3.12 21.21 -2.73
C SER A 41 2.20 21.08 -3.94
N ASP A 42 1.51 22.16 -4.30
CA ASP A 42 0.72 22.22 -5.56
C ASP A 42 1.60 22.16 -6.82
N LYS A 43 2.89 22.49 -6.70
CA LYS A 43 3.83 22.43 -7.83
C LYS A 43 4.25 20.98 -8.09
N SER A 44 3.90 20.43 -9.25
CA SER A 44 4.39 19.11 -9.67
C SER A 44 5.87 19.19 -10.02
N ILE A 45 6.75 18.81 -9.10
CA ILE A 45 8.20 18.75 -9.33
C ILE A 45 8.63 17.33 -9.73
N MET A 46 7.70 16.37 -9.77
CA MET A 46 8.07 14.96 -9.83
C MET A 46 8.38 14.49 -11.25
N ASN A 47 9.49 13.76 -11.34
CA ASN A 47 9.77 12.86 -12.43
C ASN A 47 8.87 11.63 -12.23
N ASN A 48 7.94 11.38 -13.14
CA ASN A 48 6.94 10.31 -13.03
C ASN A 48 7.58 8.91 -12.93
N ASP A 49 8.85 8.81 -13.30
CA ASP A 49 9.63 7.58 -13.26
C ASP A 49 10.08 7.20 -11.84
N LYS A 50 9.91 8.10 -10.85
CA LYS A 50 10.33 7.84 -9.47
C LYS A 50 9.23 7.21 -8.64
N PHE A 51 9.52 6.03 -8.10
CA PHE A 51 8.68 5.28 -7.16
C PHE A 51 8.83 5.72 -5.69
N TYR A 52 9.52 6.84 -5.46
CA TYR A 52 9.78 7.39 -4.14
C TYR A 52 9.76 8.91 -4.18
N GLY A 53 9.47 9.51 -3.04
CA GLY A 53 9.49 10.96 -2.86
C GLY A 53 8.13 11.53 -2.52
N SER A 54 8.04 12.86 -2.47
CA SER A 54 6.78 13.52 -2.16
C SER A 54 5.88 13.56 -3.38
N LEU A 55 4.69 12.99 -3.26
CA LEU A 55 3.65 13.12 -4.27
C LEU A 55 3.06 14.53 -4.24
N SER A 56 2.62 14.99 -5.41
CA SER A 56 1.82 16.21 -5.54
C SER A 56 0.43 16.02 -4.95
N LYS A 57 -0.24 17.13 -4.64
CA LYS A 57 -1.60 17.11 -4.14
C LYS A 57 -2.56 16.37 -5.10
N GLN A 58 -2.43 16.59 -6.40
CA GLN A 58 -3.26 15.94 -7.43
C GLN A 58 -3.06 14.42 -7.50
N GLN A 59 -1.82 13.95 -7.33
CA GLN A 59 -1.54 12.52 -7.24
C GLN A 59 -2.18 11.91 -5.99
N LEU A 60 -2.08 12.59 -4.84
CA LEU A 60 -2.66 12.13 -3.57
C LEU A 60 -4.19 12.17 -3.53
N GLU A 61 -4.82 13.13 -4.21
CA GLU A 61 -6.28 13.22 -4.38
C GLU A 61 -6.87 11.99 -5.08
N ARG A 62 -6.05 11.29 -5.87
CA ARG A 62 -6.46 10.08 -6.60
C ARG A 62 -6.31 8.80 -5.78
N LEU A 63 -5.67 8.85 -4.61
CA LEU A 63 -5.45 7.67 -3.78
C LEU A 63 -6.68 7.32 -2.95
N VAL A 64 -7.01 6.03 -2.91
CA VAL A 64 -8.10 5.48 -2.10
C VAL A 64 -7.59 4.22 -1.39
N PRO A 65 -7.83 4.04 -0.09
CA PRO A 65 -7.54 2.76 0.56
C PRO A 65 -8.37 1.65 -0.08
N GLY A 66 -7.69 0.60 -0.55
CA GLY A 66 -8.32 -0.53 -1.21
C GLY A 66 -8.50 -1.74 -0.30
N PHE A 67 -9.30 -2.69 -0.79
CA PHE A 67 -9.38 -4.03 -0.22
C PHE A 67 -9.03 -5.09 -1.27
N ILE A 68 -8.54 -6.23 -0.78
CA ILE A 68 -8.25 -7.44 -1.54
C ILE A 68 -9.24 -8.52 -1.13
N ARG A 69 -9.94 -9.12 -2.08
CA ARG A 69 -10.81 -10.28 -1.87
C ARG A 69 -9.95 -11.51 -1.64
N VAL A 70 -10.30 -12.25 -0.59
CA VAL A 70 -9.72 -13.57 -0.30
C VAL A 70 -10.79 -14.64 -0.26
N GLU A 71 -10.42 -15.80 -0.79
CA GLU A 71 -11.14 -17.05 -0.67
C GLU A 71 -10.48 -17.92 0.40
N VAL A 72 -11.29 -18.65 1.15
CA VAL A 72 -10.82 -19.68 2.07
C VAL A 72 -11.00 -21.02 1.39
N THR A 73 -9.92 -21.79 1.24
CA THR A 73 -10.01 -23.12 0.64
C THR A 73 -9.94 -24.24 1.67
N PRO A 74 -10.67 -25.35 1.44
CA PRO A 74 -10.51 -26.56 2.22
C PRO A 74 -9.07 -27.09 2.11
N ILE A 75 -8.56 -27.64 3.20
CA ILE A 75 -7.17 -28.14 3.32
C ILE A 75 -6.81 -29.16 2.20
N ALA A 76 -7.78 -29.91 1.70
CA ALA A 76 -7.58 -30.94 0.68
C ALA A 76 -7.21 -30.40 -0.72
N ASP A 77 -7.48 -29.13 -1.02
CA ASP A 77 -7.26 -28.55 -2.37
C ASP A 77 -5.91 -27.86 -2.55
N LYS A 78 -5.00 -27.96 -1.56
CA LYS A 78 -3.73 -27.20 -1.51
C LYS A 78 -2.72 -27.50 -2.63
N GLN A 79 -2.88 -28.56 -3.42
CA GLN A 79 -1.79 -29.09 -4.26
C GLN A 79 -1.65 -28.48 -5.67
N ASN A 80 -2.49 -27.53 -6.10
CA ASN A 80 -2.53 -27.09 -7.51
C ASN A 80 -2.36 -25.58 -7.75
N TYR A 81 -1.84 -24.81 -6.80
CA TYR A 81 -1.66 -23.36 -6.97
C TYR A 81 -0.32 -23.04 -7.63
N GLN A 82 -0.34 -22.29 -8.73
CA GLN A 82 0.88 -21.82 -9.38
C GLN A 82 1.38 -20.56 -8.68
N VAL A 83 2.51 -20.68 -7.98
CA VAL A 83 3.21 -19.53 -7.44
C VAL A 83 4.10 -18.94 -8.54
N TYR A 84 3.99 -17.63 -8.79
CA TYR A 84 4.92 -16.94 -9.67
C TYR A 84 6.36 -17.16 -9.19
N PRO A 85 7.36 -17.31 -10.08
CA PRO A 85 8.74 -17.66 -9.75
C PRO A 85 9.52 -16.49 -9.14
N MET A 86 8.87 -15.67 -8.31
CA MET A 86 9.49 -14.56 -7.62
C MET A 86 9.90 -14.97 -6.20
N PRO A 87 11.09 -14.58 -5.72
CA PRO A 87 11.48 -14.80 -4.34
C PRO A 87 10.44 -14.28 -3.36
N ILE A 88 10.19 -15.06 -2.31
CA ILE A 88 9.23 -14.74 -1.26
C ILE A 88 10.02 -14.34 -0.02
N ASN A 89 9.85 -13.09 0.43
CA ASN A 89 10.43 -12.62 1.67
C ASN A 89 9.35 -12.48 2.77
N LEU A 90 9.11 -13.56 3.52
CA LEU A 90 8.21 -13.55 4.70
C LEU A 90 8.91 -13.10 5.99
N THR A 91 10.21 -12.86 5.93
CA THR A 91 11.01 -12.46 7.08
C THR A 91 11.13 -10.96 7.13
N PHE A 92 10.43 -10.36 8.09
CA PHE A 92 10.56 -8.95 8.39
C PHE A 92 11.51 -8.77 9.55
N THR A 93 12.60 -8.05 9.31
CA THR A 93 13.41 -7.54 10.40
C THR A 93 12.71 -6.33 10.97
N THR A 94 11.82 -6.54 11.93
CA THR A 94 11.35 -5.43 12.77
C THR A 94 12.52 -5.02 13.64
N THR A 95 13.13 -3.88 13.32
CA THR A 95 14.08 -3.26 14.22
C THR A 95 13.26 -2.64 15.35
N THR A 96 12.99 -3.45 16.37
CA THR A 96 12.52 -2.93 17.65
C THR A 96 13.72 -2.29 18.31
N THR A 97 13.89 -0.99 18.12
CA THR A 97 14.88 -0.25 18.90
C THR A 97 14.33 -0.14 20.32
N ALA A 98 14.57 -1.18 21.11
CA ALA A 98 14.46 -1.12 22.55
C ALA A 98 15.72 -0.44 23.06
N THR A 99 15.64 0.87 23.31
CA THR A 99 16.72 1.54 24.04
C THR A 99 16.65 1.05 25.48
N ILE A 100 17.43 0.02 25.79
CA ILE A 100 17.65 -0.40 27.18
C ILE A 100 18.61 0.63 27.78
N LEU A 101 18.05 1.59 28.52
CA LEU A 101 18.85 2.54 29.28
C LEU A 101 19.34 1.85 30.56
N ASN A 102 20.57 1.34 30.51
CA ASN A 102 21.26 0.93 31.74
C ASN A 102 21.66 2.20 32.49
N LEU A 103 20.91 2.51 33.54
CA LEU A 103 21.18 3.61 34.45
C LEU A 103 22.03 3.10 35.62
N GLU A 104 23.27 3.56 35.73
CA GLU A 104 24.03 3.40 36.98
C GLU A 104 23.68 4.55 37.94
N ALA A 105 23.41 4.19 39.19
CA ALA A 105 23.29 5.15 40.28
C ALA A 105 24.67 5.76 40.54
N THR A 106 24.93 6.94 40.00
CA THR A 106 26.12 7.72 40.39
C THR A 106 25.83 8.47 41.69
N SER A 107 26.84 8.68 42.54
CA SER A 107 26.69 9.39 43.82
C SER A 107 26.29 10.88 43.69
N LYS A 108 26.01 11.35 42.48
CA LYS A 108 25.65 12.73 42.14
C LYS A 108 24.32 12.82 41.40
N ASN A 109 23.27 12.14 41.86
CA ASN A 109 21.85 12.31 41.47
C ASN A 109 21.52 12.51 39.96
N THR A 110 22.43 12.16 39.05
CA THR A 110 22.30 12.40 37.61
C THR A 110 22.51 11.04 36.94
N PRO A 111 21.44 10.39 36.46
CA PRO A 111 21.55 9.13 35.76
C PRO A 111 22.40 9.30 34.51
N ARG A 112 23.46 8.49 34.37
CA ARG A 112 24.28 8.45 33.14
C ARG A 112 23.84 7.27 32.29
N ILE A 113 23.59 7.54 31.00
CA ILE A 113 23.30 6.50 30.00
C ILE A 113 24.63 5.85 29.59
N ILE A 114 24.80 4.56 29.87
CA ILE A 114 26.09 3.88 29.66
C ILE A 114 26.11 3.05 28.37
N LYS A 115 24.97 2.46 27.99
CA LYS A 115 24.90 1.61 26.80
C LYS A 115 23.51 1.68 26.20
N THR A 116 23.46 1.86 24.88
CA THR A 116 22.25 1.62 24.08
C THR A 116 22.48 0.33 23.33
N SER A 117 21.71 -0.72 23.67
CA SER A 117 21.68 -1.96 22.89
C SER A 117 20.52 -1.89 21.92
N ILE A 118 20.73 -2.19 20.64
CA ILE A 118 19.65 -2.36 19.66
C ILE A 118 19.40 -3.86 19.54
N VAL A 119 18.17 -4.29 19.84
CA VAL A 119 17.76 -5.70 19.70
C VAL A 119 16.99 -5.83 18.39
N GLN A 120 17.58 -6.53 17.42
CA GLN A 120 16.87 -6.88 16.19
C GLN A 120 16.21 -8.23 16.36
N ASN A 121 14.87 -8.25 16.32
CA ASN A 121 14.12 -9.49 16.29
C ASN A 121 13.58 -9.70 14.87
N SER A 122 14.06 -10.75 14.22
CA SER A 122 13.48 -11.24 12.98
C SER A 122 12.34 -12.18 13.34
N GLN A 123 11.11 -11.81 12.98
CA GLN A 123 9.95 -12.68 13.10
C GLN A 123 9.40 -12.95 11.70
N LYS A 124 9.13 -14.22 11.40
CA LYS A 124 8.29 -14.57 10.27
C LYS A 124 6.89 -14.05 10.61
N ARG A 125 6.40 -13.07 9.85
CA ARG A 125 5.02 -12.61 10.03
C ARG A 125 4.15 -13.26 8.96
N THR A 126 3.02 -13.78 9.42
CA THR A 126 1.94 -14.32 8.60
C THR A 126 0.76 -13.39 8.70
N VAL A 127 -0.07 -13.37 7.67
CA VAL A 127 -1.35 -12.67 7.66
C VAL A 127 -2.19 -13.08 8.88
N ASP A 128 -2.79 -12.07 9.52
CA ASP A 128 -3.72 -12.25 10.62
C ASP A 128 -5.11 -12.61 10.08
N VAL A 129 -5.43 -13.89 10.18
CA VAL A 129 -6.70 -14.49 9.73
C VAL A 129 -7.89 -14.11 10.60
N ASP A 130 -7.64 -13.76 11.88
CA ASP A 130 -8.71 -13.42 12.82
C ASP A 130 -9.31 -12.06 12.47
N VAL A 131 -8.48 -11.17 11.92
CA VAL A 131 -8.88 -9.85 11.46
C VAL A 131 -9.84 -9.91 10.25
N CYS A 132 -9.54 -10.77 9.27
CA CYS A 132 -10.27 -10.80 8.00
C CYS A 132 -11.39 -11.84 7.96
N CYS A 133 -11.13 -13.02 8.49
CA CYS A 133 -11.71 -14.24 7.93
C CYS A 133 -12.38 -15.13 8.99
N ALA A 134 -11.94 -15.07 10.26
CA ALA A 134 -12.49 -15.91 11.32
C ALA A 134 -13.95 -15.58 11.65
N ILE A 135 -14.87 -16.53 11.44
CA ILE A 135 -16.31 -16.36 11.67
C ILE A 135 -16.65 -16.84 13.09
N PRO A 136 -17.17 -15.97 13.99
CA PRO A 136 -17.55 -16.36 15.34
C PRO A 136 -18.59 -17.48 15.32
N ALA A 137 -18.45 -18.45 16.24
CA ALA A 137 -19.39 -19.56 16.33
C ALA A 137 -20.85 -19.10 16.56
N SER A 138 -21.06 -17.96 17.22
CA SER A 138 -22.37 -17.37 17.48
C SER A 138 -23.13 -16.93 16.23
N ASP A 139 -22.44 -16.59 15.15
CA ASP A 139 -23.06 -16.06 13.92
C ASP A 139 -23.58 -17.16 12.98
N THR A 140 -23.31 -18.43 13.29
CA THR A 140 -23.54 -19.55 12.36
C THR A 140 -24.93 -20.18 12.42
N SER A 141 -25.78 -19.78 13.37
CA SER A 141 -27.13 -20.35 13.52
C SER A 141 -28.07 -20.09 12.33
N GLN A 142 -27.73 -19.15 11.46
CA GLN A 142 -28.51 -18.80 10.25
C GLN A 142 -27.91 -19.32 8.94
N TRP A 143 -26.74 -19.96 8.99
CA TRP A 143 -26.02 -20.35 7.78
C TRP A 143 -26.46 -21.77 7.41
N SER A 144 -27.13 -21.91 6.27
CA SER A 144 -27.65 -23.20 5.79
C SER A 144 -26.53 -24.24 5.63
N ASN A 145 -26.90 -25.53 5.62
CA ASN A 145 -25.98 -26.67 5.56
C ASN A 145 -24.96 -26.64 4.41
N ASP A 146 -25.15 -25.81 3.39
CA ASP A 146 -24.18 -25.59 2.30
C ASP A 146 -22.89 -24.87 2.75
N THR A 147 -22.89 -24.28 3.95
CA THR A 147 -21.73 -23.59 4.55
C THR A 147 -20.82 -24.50 5.37
N ALA A 148 -21.15 -25.80 5.48
CA ALA A 148 -20.35 -26.79 6.21
C ALA A 148 -18.90 -26.96 5.68
N LEU A 149 -18.58 -26.37 4.52
CA LEU A 149 -17.25 -26.37 3.92
C LEU A 149 -16.39 -25.14 4.28
N VAL A 150 -16.97 -24.09 4.88
CA VAL A 150 -16.20 -22.88 5.23
C VAL A 150 -15.55 -23.09 6.60
N GLU A 151 -14.22 -23.22 6.59
CA GLU A 151 -13.44 -23.34 7.82
C GLU A 151 -13.60 -22.06 8.66
N ARG A 152 -14.10 -22.21 9.89
CA ARG A 152 -14.47 -21.06 10.74
C ARG A 152 -13.27 -20.21 11.13
N ASN A 153 -12.11 -20.84 11.28
CA ASN A 153 -10.87 -20.22 11.70
C ASN A 153 -9.78 -20.65 10.71
N PRO A 154 -9.80 -20.12 9.48
CA PRO A 154 -8.83 -20.51 8.48
C PRO A 154 -7.43 -20.13 8.95
N THR A 155 -6.42 -20.93 8.62
CA THR A 155 -5.02 -20.56 8.79
C THR A 155 -4.52 -19.72 7.61
N SER A 156 -3.42 -18.98 7.77
CA SER A 156 -2.96 -18.01 6.77
C SER A 156 -2.65 -18.66 5.41
N ASP A 157 -2.23 -19.92 5.42
CA ASP A 157 -1.96 -20.72 4.22
C ASP A 157 -3.23 -21.24 3.51
N GLN A 158 -4.42 -20.97 4.06
CA GLN A 158 -5.72 -21.25 3.43
C GLN A 158 -6.32 -20.05 2.72
N LEU A 159 -5.78 -18.85 2.96
CA LEU A 159 -6.25 -17.62 2.31
C LEU A 159 -5.66 -17.50 0.92
N LEU A 160 -6.52 -17.51 -0.09
CA LEU A 160 -6.16 -17.37 -1.49
C LEU A 160 -6.69 -16.06 -2.06
N ILE A 161 -5.85 -15.38 -2.81
CA ILE A 161 -6.19 -14.17 -3.54
C ILE A 161 -6.43 -14.54 -4.99
N LEU A 162 -7.53 -14.03 -5.54
CA LEU A 162 -7.95 -14.24 -6.92
C LEU A 162 -7.30 -13.24 -7.87
N GLU A 163 -6.86 -13.73 -9.04
CA GLU A 163 -6.51 -12.95 -10.25
C GLU A 163 -5.33 -11.98 -10.16
N SER A 164 -4.84 -11.69 -8.95
CA SER A 164 -3.84 -10.64 -8.73
C SER A 164 -2.54 -11.19 -8.14
N GLY A 165 -1.85 -12.09 -8.84
CA GLY A 165 -0.46 -12.40 -8.45
C GLY A 165 0.41 -11.12 -8.41
N ILE A 166 1.70 -11.21 -8.09
CA ILE A 166 2.54 -10.01 -7.95
C ILE A 166 2.59 -9.10 -9.18
N LYS A 167 2.27 -9.62 -10.38
CA LYS A 167 2.20 -8.89 -11.65
C LYS A 167 1.14 -7.79 -11.70
N ALA A 168 0.69 -7.33 -10.57
CA ALA A 168 -0.54 -6.64 -10.40
C ALA A 168 -0.30 -5.53 -9.37
N PHE A 169 0.93 -5.38 -8.89
CA PHE A 169 1.28 -4.41 -7.87
C PHE A 169 2.61 -3.77 -8.17
N GLY A 170 2.63 -2.44 -8.14
CA GLY A 170 3.82 -1.67 -7.86
C GLY A 170 3.96 -1.41 -6.37
N VAL A 171 5.12 -0.90 -5.95
CA VAL A 171 5.32 -0.35 -4.61
C VAL A 171 5.79 1.09 -4.68
N HIS A 172 5.34 1.91 -3.73
CA HIS A 172 5.76 3.31 -3.61
C HIS A 172 6.15 3.65 -2.18
N HIS A 173 7.25 4.39 -2.04
CA HIS A 173 7.73 4.87 -0.75
C HIS A 173 7.21 6.29 -0.46
N PHE A 174 6.23 6.37 0.43
CA PHE A 174 5.64 7.63 0.84
C PHE A 174 6.54 8.37 1.82
N PRO A 175 6.47 9.72 1.87
CA PRO A 175 7.15 10.45 2.92
C PRO A 175 6.59 10.04 4.29
N PRO A 176 7.44 9.91 5.32
CA PRO A 176 6.99 9.55 6.65
C PRO A 176 5.93 10.53 7.12
N SER A 177 4.78 10.01 7.57
CA SER A 177 3.77 10.84 8.21
C SER A 177 4.39 11.49 9.45
N SER A 178 4.07 12.74 9.77
CA SER A 178 4.60 13.35 11.02
C SER A 178 4.12 12.60 12.26
N SER A 179 3.02 11.83 12.13
CA SER A 179 2.50 10.91 13.13
C SER A 179 3.19 9.55 13.18
N SER A 180 4.07 9.20 12.23
CA SER A 180 4.99 8.07 12.38
C SER A 180 6.11 8.38 13.38
N SER A 181 6.03 9.55 14.05
CA SER A 181 6.67 9.80 15.34
C SER A 181 6.56 8.55 16.19
N THR A 182 7.69 7.91 16.40
CA THR A 182 7.83 6.63 17.09
C THR A 182 6.95 6.62 18.32
N LYS A 183 5.94 5.74 18.40
CA LYS A 183 5.16 5.54 19.61
C LYS A 183 6.10 4.95 20.67
N THR A 184 6.77 5.82 21.40
CA THR A 184 7.64 5.44 22.52
C THR A 184 6.74 5.02 23.66
N THR A 185 6.54 3.71 23.81
CA THR A 185 5.81 3.19 24.98
C THR A 185 6.84 3.02 26.10
N THR A 186 6.79 3.90 27.09
CA THR A 186 7.65 3.79 28.27
C THR A 186 6.91 2.94 29.31
N LYS A 187 7.35 1.69 29.52
CA LYS A 187 6.94 0.91 30.69
C LYS A 187 8.00 1.08 31.77
N LEU A 188 7.60 1.66 32.90
CA LEU A 188 8.39 1.70 34.13
C LEU A 188 8.13 0.42 34.91
N THR A 189 9.11 -0.47 34.94
CA THR A 189 9.17 -1.59 35.89
C THR A 189 10.27 -1.27 36.91
N SER A 190 10.03 -1.55 38.19
CA SER A 190 10.95 -1.20 39.29
C SER A 190 12.41 -1.58 38.95
N ASN A 191 13.27 -0.55 38.91
CA ASN A 191 14.72 -0.55 38.61
C ASN A 191 15.16 -0.56 37.14
N TYR A 192 14.28 -0.65 36.14
CA TYR A 192 14.66 -0.54 34.72
C TYR A 192 13.63 0.25 33.90
N GLN A 193 14.09 1.29 33.21
CA GLN A 193 13.29 2.00 32.21
C GLN A 193 13.56 1.37 30.84
N THR A 194 12.61 0.59 30.34
CA THR A 194 12.65 0.06 28.97
C THR A 194 11.79 0.96 28.09
N THR A 195 12.42 1.74 27.21
CA THR A 195 11.72 2.43 26.13
C THR A 195 11.78 1.54 24.90
N SER A 196 10.68 0.88 24.56
CA SER A 196 10.57 0.19 23.28
C SER A 196 10.02 1.15 22.24
N SER A 197 10.73 1.22 21.13
CA SER A 197 10.35 2.02 19.98
C SER A 197 10.39 1.07 18.78
N THR A 198 9.21 0.63 18.34
CA THR A 198 9.05 -0.22 17.16
C THR A 198 8.92 0.69 15.95
N LYS A 199 10.02 0.89 15.22
CA LYS A 199 9.96 1.51 13.90
C LYS A 199 9.77 0.38 12.90
N GLU A 200 8.54 0.19 12.42
CA GLU A 200 8.31 -0.72 11.31
C GLU A 200 8.82 -0.07 10.03
N ILE A 201 9.84 -0.70 9.43
CA ILE A 201 10.55 -0.24 8.23
C ILE A 201 9.60 -0.10 7.02
N ASN A 202 8.42 -0.75 7.08
CA ASN A 202 7.47 -0.81 5.98
C ASN A 202 6.23 0.05 6.16
N ALA A 203 6.07 0.76 7.28
CA ALA A 203 4.87 1.58 7.50
C ALA A 203 4.71 2.68 6.42
N ASP A 204 5.81 3.11 5.80
CA ASP A 204 5.85 4.17 4.78
C ASP A 204 5.76 3.62 3.34
N TRP A 205 5.83 2.30 3.16
CA TRP A 205 5.67 1.64 1.85
C TRP A 205 4.21 1.23 1.65
N MET A 206 3.68 1.53 0.47
CA MET A 206 2.35 1.07 0.07
C MET A 206 2.44 0.26 -1.22
N GLY A 207 1.64 -0.79 -1.30
CA GLY A 207 1.32 -1.45 -2.55
C GLY A 207 0.40 -0.55 -3.35
N ILE A 208 0.74 -0.32 -4.61
CA ILE A 208 -0.08 0.38 -5.59
C ILE A 208 -0.69 -0.69 -6.49
N MET A 209 -2.01 -0.76 -6.52
CA MET A 209 -2.72 -1.64 -7.48
C MET A 209 -2.63 -1.01 -8.87
N PRO A 210 -2.87 -1.68 -10.00
CA PRO A 210 -2.81 -1.04 -11.29
C PRO A 210 -3.92 -0.01 -11.35
N GLY A 211 -3.53 1.12 -11.91
CA GLY A 211 -4.34 2.29 -11.91
C GLY A 211 -5.27 2.39 -13.11
N PRO A 212 -5.55 3.64 -13.49
CA PRO A 212 -6.35 3.92 -14.65
C PRO A 212 -5.57 4.09 -15.94
N LYS A 213 -6.27 3.81 -17.03
CA LYS A 213 -5.74 3.79 -18.39
C LYS A 213 -5.32 5.17 -18.96
N PHE A 214 -5.98 6.26 -18.55
CA PHE A 214 -5.81 7.57 -19.18
C PHE A 214 -5.46 8.64 -18.16
N VAL A 215 -4.22 8.61 -17.70
CA VAL A 215 -3.69 9.56 -16.72
C VAL A 215 -2.84 10.59 -17.42
N LYS A 216 -3.07 11.87 -17.12
CA LYS A 216 -2.16 12.90 -17.58
C LYS A 216 -0.79 12.64 -16.93
N PRO A 217 0.33 12.87 -17.61
CA PRO A 217 1.65 12.55 -17.07
C PRO A 217 1.86 13.07 -15.64
N HIS A 218 1.54 14.33 -15.34
CA HIS A 218 1.75 14.92 -14.00
C HIS A 218 0.82 14.34 -12.90
N GLU A 219 -0.22 13.60 -13.26
CA GLU A 219 -1.13 12.92 -12.34
C GLU A 219 -0.71 11.45 -12.13
N GLN A 220 0.26 10.94 -12.90
CA GLN A 220 0.72 9.55 -12.82
C GLN A 220 1.58 9.36 -11.57
N ILE A 221 1.36 8.27 -10.86
CA ILE A 221 2.16 7.91 -9.67
C ILE A 221 3.24 6.94 -10.13
N GLY A 222 4.51 7.28 -9.90
CA GLY A 222 5.60 6.37 -10.17
C GLY A 222 5.59 5.21 -9.17
N GLU A 223 5.87 4.00 -9.65
CA GLU A 223 5.87 2.79 -8.84
C GLU A 223 7.05 1.88 -9.22
N TYR A 224 7.56 1.12 -8.25
CA TYR A 224 8.59 0.12 -8.50
C TYR A 224 7.94 -1.22 -8.75
N TRP A 225 8.35 -1.86 -9.85
CA TRP A 225 7.80 -3.13 -10.32
C TRP A 225 8.94 -4.09 -10.69
N ASN A 226 8.86 -5.38 -10.32
CA ASN A 226 9.69 -6.49 -10.82
C ASN A 226 9.84 -6.68 -12.34
N GLY A 227 9.09 -5.99 -13.22
CA GLY A 227 9.29 -6.06 -14.67
C GLY A 227 10.64 -5.47 -15.07
N THR A 228 11.23 -4.68 -14.17
CA THR A 228 12.60 -4.19 -14.26
C THR A 228 13.66 -5.26 -13.96
N SER A 229 13.33 -6.33 -13.23
CA SER A 229 14.31 -7.30 -12.69
C SER A 229 14.46 -8.60 -13.50
N GLN A 230 13.92 -8.69 -14.73
CA GLN A 230 13.95 -9.90 -15.58
C GLN A 230 13.27 -11.16 -14.98
N VAL A 231 12.82 -11.13 -13.73
CA VAL A 231 12.27 -12.29 -13.00
C VAL A 231 10.98 -12.82 -13.64
N LEU A 232 10.20 -11.95 -14.29
CA LEU A 232 9.00 -12.33 -15.03
C LEU A 232 9.27 -12.63 -16.53
N GLY A 233 10.53 -12.68 -16.95
CA GLY A 233 10.89 -12.89 -18.36
C GLY A 233 10.44 -11.75 -19.27
N ASP A 234 10.03 -12.09 -20.50
CA ASP A 234 9.52 -11.15 -21.52
C ASP A 234 8.06 -10.73 -21.30
N ASP A 235 7.46 -11.10 -20.16
CA ASP A 235 6.12 -10.67 -19.83
C ASP A 235 6.11 -9.14 -19.74
N LYS A 236 5.38 -8.51 -20.68
CA LYS A 236 5.17 -7.07 -20.66
C LYS A 236 4.55 -6.72 -19.33
N ASP A 237 5.11 -5.68 -18.69
CA ASP A 237 4.47 -4.96 -17.61
C ASP A 237 2.96 -4.87 -17.94
N PRO A 238 2.09 -5.55 -17.18
CA PRO A 238 0.67 -5.34 -17.30
C PRO A 238 0.42 -3.92 -16.88
N THR A 239 0.52 -3.08 -17.89
CA THR A 239 0.42 -1.65 -17.84
C THR A 239 -0.71 -1.27 -16.90
N VAL A 240 -0.58 -0.10 -16.26
CA VAL A 240 -1.66 0.62 -15.55
C VAL A 240 -3.02 0.55 -16.29
N GLU A 241 -3.02 0.29 -17.59
CA GLU A 241 -4.20 0.02 -18.42
C GLU A 241 -4.89 -1.35 -18.29
N TRP A 242 -4.47 -2.24 -17.37
CA TRP A 242 -5.10 -3.56 -17.16
C TRP A 242 -5.84 -3.67 -15.83
N PRO A 243 -6.99 -2.98 -15.67
CA PRO A 243 -7.75 -3.01 -14.41
C PRO A 243 -8.55 -4.31 -14.21
N LYS A 244 -8.61 -5.19 -15.23
CA LYS A 244 -9.40 -6.42 -15.22
C LYS A 244 -9.11 -7.34 -14.04
N PRO A 245 -7.84 -7.60 -13.66
CA PRO A 245 -7.52 -8.46 -12.52
C PRO A 245 -7.97 -7.89 -11.16
N PHE A 246 -8.39 -6.63 -11.12
CA PHE A 246 -8.63 -5.90 -9.87
C PHE A 246 -10.02 -5.36 -9.69
N ALA A 247 -10.75 -5.19 -10.78
CA ALA A 247 -12.15 -4.83 -10.76
C ALA A 247 -12.99 -5.70 -9.79
N ASN A 248 -12.65 -6.98 -9.64
CA ASN A 248 -13.40 -7.94 -8.82
C ASN A 248 -12.72 -8.24 -7.48
N SER A 249 -11.63 -7.55 -7.16
CA SER A 249 -10.70 -8.01 -6.12
C SER A 249 -10.97 -7.39 -4.76
N GLY A 250 -12.18 -6.95 -4.39
CA GLY A 250 -12.48 -6.61 -2.98
C GLY A 250 -13.09 -5.24 -2.70
N GLY A 251 -13.00 -4.25 -3.59
CA GLY A 251 -13.70 -2.97 -3.39
C GLY A 251 -12.98 -1.91 -2.56
N TYR A 252 -13.74 -0.96 -2.03
CA TYR A 252 -13.29 0.20 -1.24
C TYR A 252 -14.44 0.76 -0.36
N MET A 253 -14.12 1.71 0.52
CA MET A 253 -15.10 2.49 1.28
C MET A 253 -14.93 3.98 1.00
N GLY A 254 -15.92 4.79 1.39
CA GLY A 254 -15.89 6.24 1.21
C GLY A 254 -16.83 6.96 2.13
N SER A 255 -16.37 8.04 2.76
CA SER A 255 -17.26 9.02 3.35
C SER A 255 -18.03 9.79 2.28
N ARG A 256 -19.18 10.37 2.63
CA ARG A 256 -19.97 11.21 1.71
C ARG A 256 -19.12 12.30 1.04
N SER A 257 -18.25 12.97 1.80
CA SER A 257 -17.38 14.03 1.26
C SER A 257 -16.35 13.49 0.27
N GLN A 258 -15.74 12.33 0.55
CA GLN A 258 -14.83 11.67 -0.39
C GLN A 258 -15.56 11.28 -1.68
N ILE A 259 -16.75 10.67 -1.59
CA ILE A 259 -17.55 10.28 -2.76
C ILE A 259 -17.92 11.49 -3.63
N LEU A 260 -18.35 12.60 -3.01
CA LEU A 260 -18.63 13.85 -3.72
C LEU A 260 -17.38 14.47 -4.35
N HIS A 261 -16.25 14.41 -3.65
CA HIS A 261 -14.98 14.88 -4.16
C HIS A 261 -14.51 14.07 -5.38
N PHE A 262 -14.62 12.74 -5.31
CA PHE A 262 -14.35 11.85 -6.44
C PHE A 262 -15.23 12.25 -7.61
N ASP A 263 -16.54 12.37 -7.43
CA ASP A 263 -17.45 12.79 -8.51
C ASP A 263 -17.07 14.13 -9.16
N GLU A 264 -16.67 15.12 -8.35
CA GLU A 264 -16.18 16.40 -8.86
C GLU A 264 -14.91 16.24 -9.72
N MET A 265 -13.94 15.44 -9.25
CA MET A 265 -12.72 15.13 -10.00
C MET A 265 -13.03 14.47 -11.34
N CYS A 266 -13.97 13.53 -11.36
CA CYS A 266 -14.34 12.78 -12.56
C CYS A 266 -15.06 13.67 -13.58
N ARG A 267 -15.95 14.55 -13.12
CA ARG A 267 -16.60 15.53 -13.99
C ARG A 267 -15.62 16.46 -14.68
N LYS A 268 -14.50 16.83 -14.03
CA LYS A 268 -13.41 17.60 -14.66
C LYS A 268 -12.71 16.83 -15.78
N GLN A 269 -12.85 15.51 -15.83
CA GLN A 269 -12.31 14.62 -16.86
C GLN A 269 -13.36 14.18 -17.88
N ASN A 270 -14.54 14.81 -17.90
CA ASN A 270 -15.71 14.42 -18.71
C ASN A 270 -16.20 12.99 -18.41
N THR A 271 -16.02 12.51 -17.18
CA THR A 271 -16.62 11.28 -16.67
C THR A 271 -17.51 11.59 -15.46
N ALA A 272 -18.11 10.58 -14.83
CA ALA A 272 -18.90 10.77 -13.62
C ALA A 272 -18.66 9.60 -12.67
N PHE A 273 -18.64 9.91 -11.37
CA PHE A 273 -18.53 8.91 -10.32
C PHE A 273 -19.88 8.57 -9.71
N LEU A 274 -20.90 9.43 -9.87
CA LEU A 274 -22.25 9.24 -9.38
C LEU A 274 -23.26 9.30 -10.54
N PRO A 275 -24.41 8.61 -10.42
CA PRO A 275 -25.49 8.74 -11.37
C PRO A 275 -26.20 10.11 -11.27
N PRO A 276 -26.93 10.56 -12.32
CA PRO A 276 -26.99 9.95 -13.64
C PRO A 276 -25.71 10.24 -14.45
N PHE A 277 -25.19 9.24 -15.14
CA PHE A 277 -24.06 9.42 -16.05
C PHE A 277 -24.51 10.25 -17.25
N SER A 278 -24.13 11.52 -17.29
CA SER A 278 -24.51 12.42 -18.37
C SER A 278 -23.74 12.05 -19.65
N GLY A 279 -24.38 11.29 -20.54
CA GLY A 279 -23.83 10.93 -21.85
C GLY A 279 -24.64 9.83 -22.53
N GLY A 280 -25.79 10.15 -23.10
CA GLY A 280 -26.76 9.20 -23.67
C GLY A 280 -26.26 8.43 -24.90
N GLY A 281 -25.39 7.44 -24.71
CA GLY A 281 -25.03 6.41 -25.69
C GLY A 281 -25.23 5.00 -25.14
N MET A 282 -25.36 3.99 -26.02
CA MET A 282 -25.51 2.57 -25.66
C MET A 282 -24.38 2.05 -24.74
N GLU A 283 -23.20 2.69 -24.70
CA GLU A 283 -22.09 2.34 -23.79
C GLU A 283 -22.42 2.63 -22.30
N THR A 284 -23.45 3.43 -21.98
CA THR A 284 -23.90 3.66 -20.59
C THR A 284 -24.55 2.45 -19.94
N MET A 285 -25.02 1.46 -20.70
CA MET A 285 -25.62 0.24 -20.12
C MET A 285 -24.61 -0.60 -19.34
N HIS A 286 -23.33 -0.65 -19.75
CA HIS A 286 -22.29 -1.32 -18.96
C HIS A 286 -21.97 -0.59 -17.65
N LEU A 287 -22.09 0.75 -17.64
CA LEU A 287 -21.91 1.59 -16.45
C LEU A 287 -23.13 1.58 -15.52
N ASN A 288 -24.30 1.20 -16.05
CA ASN A 288 -25.54 1.02 -15.31
C ASN A 288 -25.70 -0.41 -14.75
N ASN A 289 -24.70 -1.29 -14.95
CA ASN A 289 -24.69 -2.61 -14.30
C ASN A 289 -24.29 -2.44 -12.83
N VAL A 290 -24.97 -3.12 -11.91
CA VAL A 290 -24.59 -3.18 -10.49
C VAL A 290 -23.15 -3.67 -10.31
N GLU A 291 -22.66 -4.52 -11.22
CA GLU A 291 -21.28 -5.01 -11.27
C GLU A 291 -20.26 -3.89 -11.51
N PHE A 292 -20.65 -2.76 -12.09
CA PHE A 292 -19.78 -1.60 -12.25
C PHE A 292 -19.42 -0.94 -10.91
N TRP A 293 -20.32 -1.00 -9.93
CA TRP A 293 -20.13 -0.41 -8.60
C TRP A 293 -19.50 -1.39 -7.62
N ASN A 294 -19.74 -2.65 -7.89
CA ASN A 294 -19.23 -3.78 -7.16
C ASN A 294 -17.73 -3.92 -7.42
N GLY A 295 -16.95 -4.12 -6.36
CA GLY A 295 -15.51 -4.42 -6.47
C GLY A 295 -14.60 -3.25 -6.89
N GLY A 296 -15.18 -2.12 -7.30
CA GLY A 296 -14.44 -0.88 -7.58
C GLY A 296 -14.19 -0.60 -9.06
N TYR A 297 -14.92 -1.21 -10.00
CA TYR A 297 -14.72 -0.96 -11.44
C TYR A 297 -14.76 0.53 -11.82
N GLN A 298 -15.65 1.29 -11.16
CA GLN A 298 -15.79 2.74 -11.32
C GLN A 298 -14.54 3.55 -10.95
N LEU A 299 -13.58 2.98 -10.22
CA LEU A 299 -12.32 3.65 -9.89
C LEU A 299 -11.41 3.72 -11.13
N PHE A 300 -11.40 2.71 -12.00
CA PHE A 300 -10.29 2.49 -12.95
C PHE A 300 -10.61 2.71 -14.43
N SER A 301 -11.88 2.68 -14.82
CA SER A 301 -12.26 2.47 -16.23
C SER A 301 -11.98 3.62 -17.22
N GLY A 302 -11.49 4.78 -16.76
CA GLY A 302 -11.01 5.88 -17.61
C GLY A 302 -12.02 6.36 -18.67
N LEU A 303 -11.57 6.86 -19.83
CA LEU A 303 -12.35 7.62 -20.84
C LEU A 303 -13.73 7.06 -21.28
N LYS A 304 -14.06 5.80 -20.95
CA LYS A 304 -15.36 5.16 -21.23
C LYS A 304 -16.25 4.97 -19.98
N GLY A 305 -15.87 5.57 -18.85
CA GLY A 305 -16.57 5.55 -17.55
C GLY A 305 -15.58 5.46 -16.39
N GLY A 306 -15.89 5.99 -15.21
CA GLY A 306 -15.02 5.90 -14.03
C GLY A 306 -14.02 7.05 -13.86
N CYS A 307 -13.19 6.96 -12.82
CA CYS A 307 -12.68 8.15 -12.12
C CYS A 307 -11.18 8.32 -12.02
N ASN A 308 -10.45 7.42 -12.66
CA ASN A 308 -9.00 7.41 -12.61
C ASN A 308 -8.43 7.46 -11.18
N LEU A 309 -9.09 6.76 -10.26
CA LEU A 309 -8.63 6.60 -8.90
C LEU A 309 -7.70 5.40 -8.79
N GLN A 310 -6.84 5.46 -7.79
CA GLN A 310 -5.79 4.51 -7.54
C GLN A 310 -5.97 3.89 -6.16
N ARG A 311 -6.15 2.58 -6.10
CA ARG A 311 -6.16 1.87 -4.81
C ARG A 311 -4.75 1.67 -4.29
N ILE A 312 -4.59 1.87 -2.99
CA ILE A 312 -3.36 1.59 -2.25
C ILE A 312 -3.62 0.63 -1.10
N LEU A 313 -2.58 -0.10 -0.72
CA LEU A 313 -2.60 -1.11 0.32
C LEU A 313 -1.41 -0.93 1.25
N PRO A 314 -1.62 -0.90 2.58
CA PRO A 314 -0.51 -1.00 3.53
C PRO A 314 0.25 -2.32 3.34
N LEU A 315 1.58 -2.27 3.41
CA LEU A 315 2.44 -3.45 3.29
C LEU A 315 2.98 -3.94 4.64
N ASP A 316 2.71 -3.24 5.73
CA ASP A 316 2.86 -3.82 7.05
C ASP A 316 1.83 -4.94 7.25
N VAL A 317 2.21 -5.97 7.99
CA VAL A 317 1.40 -7.21 8.09
C VAL A 317 0.01 -6.92 8.66
N ASP A 318 -0.08 -6.02 9.64
CA ASP A 318 -1.34 -5.72 10.30
C ASP A 318 -2.27 -4.97 9.33
N GLY A 319 -1.78 -3.92 8.65
CA GLY A 319 -2.53 -3.16 7.67
C GLY A 319 -2.89 -3.96 6.42
N PHE A 320 -1.99 -4.84 5.95
CA PHE A 320 -2.27 -5.75 4.85
C PHE A 320 -3.38 -6.73 5.22
N SER A 321 -3.30 -7.36 6.39
CA SER A 321 -4.33 -8.30 6.87
C SER A 321 -5.70 -7.63 7.01
N ARG A 322 -5.74 -6.38 7.46
CA ARG A 322 -6.96 -5.55 7.53
C ARG A 322 -7.46 -5.05 6.18
N SER A 323 -6.69 -5.27 5.12
CA SER A 323 -7.10 -4.98 3.75
C SER A 323 -7.67 -6.22 3.06
N LEU A 324 -7.62 -7.40 3.67
CA LEU A 324 -8.20 -8.62 3.13
C LEU A 324 -9.69 -8.73 3.51
N LEU A 325 -10.54 -9.03 2.54
CA LEU A 325 -11.97 -9.27 2.74
C LEU A 325 -12.31 -10.70 2.38
N HIS A 326 -12.84 -11.44 3.34
CA HIS A 326 -13.29 -12.81 3.13
C HIS A 326 -14.64 -12.81 2.40
N ARG A 327 -14.70 -13.51 1.25
CA ARG A 327 -15.96 -13.85 0.61
C ARG A 327 -16.61 -15.03 1.35
N VAL A 328 -17.80 -14.82 1.90
CA VAL A 328 -18.47 -15.82 2.74
C VAL A 328 -19.25 -16.87 1.94
N SER A 329 -19.59 -16.56 0.70
CA SER A 329 -20.35 -17.45 -0.17
C SER A 329 -19.44 -18.32 -1.03
N ASN A 330 -19.73 -19.62 -1.06
CA ASN A 330 -18.96 -20.63 -1.79
C ASN A 330 -19.34 -20.72 -3.28
N ASN A 331 -20.38 -20.00 -3.72
CA ASN A 331 -20.97 -20.16 -5.06
C ASN A 331 -19.97 -19.96 -6.23
N LYS A 332 -18.97 -19.09 -6.07
CA LYS A 332 -17.96 -18.82 -7.11
C LYS A 332 -16.67 -19.63 -6.96
N GLN A 333 -16.41 -20.27 -5.82
CA GLN A 333 -15.13 -20.96 -5.59
C GLN A 333 -14.91 -22.13 -6.56
N HIS A 334 -15.98 -22.85 -6.91
CA HIS A 334 -15.92 -23.95 -7.89
C HIS A 334 -15.63 -23.49 -9.33
N THR A 335 -15.84 -22.21 -9.63
CA THR A 335 -15.65 -21.65 -10.98
C THR A 335 -14.29 -20.96 -11.17
N ILE A 336 -13.52 -20.80 -10.09
CA ILE A 336 -12.22 -20.13 -10.14
C ILE A 336 -11.20 -21.03 -10.85
N VAL A 337 -10.55 -20.48 -11.87
CA VAL A 337 -9.45 -21.14 -12.56
C VAL A 337 -8.26 -21.26 -11.61
N LYS A 338 -7.91 -22.50 -11.21
CA LYS A 338 -6.87 -22.79 -10.21
C LYS A 338 -5.51 -22.11 -10.47
N GLY A 339 -5.17 -21.85 -11.73
CA GLY A 339 -3.92 -21.18 -12.12
C GLY A 339 -3.85 -19.68 -11.80
N SER A 340 -4.93 -19.07 -11.32
CA SER A 340 -5.00 -17.63 -11.01
C SER A 340 -4.95 -17.30 -9.52
N LEU A 341 -4.78 -18.32 -8.67
CA LEU A 341 -4.82 -18.20 -7.22
C LEU A 341 -3.42 -18.16 -6.62
N ILE A 342 -3.20 -17.25 -5.67
CA ILE A 342 -1.98 -17.14 -4.88
C ILE A 342 -2.31 -17.07 -3.39
N GLN A 343 -1.49 -17.67 -2.53
CA GLN A 343 -1.67 -17.51 -1.08
C GLN A 343 -1.43 -16.06 -0.65
N ALA A 344 -2.22 -15.58 0.31
CA ALA A 344 -2.11 -14.20 0.81
C ALA A 344 -0.70 -13.92 1.40
N ASP A 345 -0.16 -14.86 2.18
CA ASP A 345 1.22 -14.79 2.68
C ASP A 345 2.24 -14.72 1.54
N THR A 346 2.06 -15.53 0.50
CA THR A 346 2.94 -15.51 -0.68
C THR A 346 2.91 -14.15 -1.35
N LEU A 347 1.74 -13.56 -1.60
CA LEU A 347 1.64 -12.23 -2.18
C LEU A 347 2.32 -11.18 -1.29
N LEU A 348 2.08 -11.21 0.02
CA LEU A 348 2.73 -10.28 0.95
C LEU A 348 4.25 -10.43 0.93
N GLY A 349 4.77 -11.66 0.96
CA GLY A 349 6.20 -11.91 0.89
C GLY A 349 6.83 -11.48 -0.44
N GLN A 350 6.05 -11.59 -1.52
CA GLN A 350 6.41 -11.10 -2.84
C GLN A 350 6.48 -9.56 -2.89
N LEU A 351 5.45 -8.86 -2.41
CA LEU A 351 5.44 -7.39 -2.30
C LEU A 351 6.60 -6.87 -1.46
N ASN A 352 6.94 -7.59 -0.40
CA ASN A 352 8.04 -7.22 0.46
C ASN A 352 9.41 -7.47 -0.14
N HIS A 353 9.55 -8.47 -1.01
CA HIS A 353 10.73 -8.60 -1.84
C HIS A 353 10.89 -7.37 -2.76
N LEU A 354 9.81 -6.89 -3.39
CA LEU A 354 9.84 -5.65 -4.18
C LEU A 354 10.30 -4.45 -3.34
N VAL A 355 9.80 -4.30 -2.11
CA VAL A 355 10.21 -3.22 -1.20
C VAL A 355 11.71 -3.27 -0.92
N THR A 356 12.27 -4.47 -0.69
CA THR A 356 13.72 -4.63 -0.47
C THR A 356 14.52 -4.19 -1.70
N GLU A 357 14.12 -4.62 -2.89
CA GLU A 357 14.80 -4.22 -4.13
C GLU A 357 14.69 -2.71 -4.39
N ALA A 358 13.48 -2.17 -4.27
CA ALA A 358 13.17 -0.75 -4.42
C ALA A 358 14.02 0.10 -3.46
N SER A 359 14.16 -0.35 -2.21
CA SER A 359 15.00 0.31 -1.20
C SER A 359 16.48 0.32 -1.61
N SER A 360 16.99 -0.80 -2.13
CA SER A 360 18.37 -0.88 -2.63
C SER A 360 18.63 0.10 -3.77
N VAL A 361 17.70 0.19 -4.72
CA VAL A 361 17.78 1.16 -5.84
C VAL A 361 17.78 2.60 -5.31
N MET A 362 16.89 2.92 -4.37
CA MET A 362 16.86 4.25 -3.72
C MET A 362 18.19 4.60 -3.03
N GLU A 363 18.77 3.67 -2.28
CA GLU A 363 20.06 3.87 -1.61
C GLU A 363 21.21 4.09 -2.61
N GLN A 364 21.22 3.33 -3.70
CA GLN A 364 22.21 3.49 -4.77
C GLN A 364 22.11 4.87 -5.42
N GLU A 365 20.91 5.32 -5.76
CA GLU A 365 20.68 6.65 -6.35
C GLU A 365 21.09 7.78 -5.39
N GLN A 366 20.78 7.66 -4.09
CA GLN A 366 21.22 8.61 -3.08
C GLN A 366 22.75 8.67 -2.98
N ASN A 367 23.41 7.51 -2.98
CA ASN A 367 24.86 7.42 -2.93
C ASN A 367 25.53 8.03 -4.18
N LEU A 368 24.93 7.85 -5.37
CA LEU A 368 25.39 8.49 -6.60
C LEU A 368 25.21 10.01 -6.54
N SER A 369 24.05 10.49 -6.11
CA SER A 369 23.79 11.94 -5.95
C SER A 369 24.79 12.60 -4.97
N LEU A 370 25.18 11.92 -3.90
CA LEU A 370 26.19 12.42 -2.96
C LEU A 370 27.58 12.50 -3.59
N LYS A 371 27.95 11.53 -4.44
CA LYS A 371 29.22 11.54 -5.19
C LYS A 371 29.25 12.69 -6.19
N ASP A 372 28.18 12.88 -6.97
CA ASP A 372 28.10 13.96 -7.95
C ASP A 372 28.09 15.35 -7.31
N GLY A 373 27.38 15.50 -6.19
CA GLY A 373 27.42 16.73 -5.39
C GLY A 373 28.84 17.05 -4.89
N ARG A 374 29.61 16.04 -4.46
CA ARG A 374 31.03 16.20 -4.10
C ARG A 374 31.88 16.58 -5.30
N VAL A 375 31.69 15.96 -6.46
CA VAL A 375 32.43 16.29 -7.69
C VAL A 375 32.12 17.72 -8.15
N GLY A 376 30.86 18.14 -8.10
CA GLY A 376 30.44 19.51 -8.38
C GLY A 376 31.07 20.51 -7.40
N ARG A 377 31.08 20.19 -6.11
CA ARG A 377 31.70 21.02 -5.06
C ARG A 377 33.22 21.12 -5.22
N ILE A 378 33.91 20.01 -5.50
CA ILE A 378 35.36 20.00 -5.78
C ILE A 378 35.67 20.87 -7.00
N LYS A 379 34.93 20.73 -8.11
CA LYS A 379 35.12 21.58 -9.31
C LYS A 379 34.92 23.07 -9.02
N SER A 380 33.96 23.43 -8.16
CA SER A 380 33.72 24.82 -7.75
C SER A 380 34.87 25.38 -6.90
N ILE A 381 35.42 24.58 -5.97
CA ILE A 381 36.57 24.94 -5.13
C ILE A 381 37.84 25.10 -5.98
N THR A 382 38.08 24.20 -6.95
CA THR A 382 39.24 24.31 -7.85
C THR A 382 39.17 25.55 -8.74
N LYS A 383 37.96 25.93 -9.22
CA LYS A 383 37.76 27.18 -9.98
C LYS A 383 37.97 28.43 -9.11
N ALA A 384 37.49 28.43 -7.86
CA ALA A 384 37.70 29.53 -6.92
C ALA A 384 39.18 29.69 -6.55
N SER A 385 39.88 28.58 -6.30
CA SER A 385 41.32 28.56 -6.01
C SER A 385 42.14 29.14 -7.19
N LYS A 386 41.87 28.72 -8.43
CA LYS A 386 42.54 29.26 -9.64
C LYS A 386 42.29 30.76 -9.87
N ARG A 387 41.11 31.28 -9.49
CA ARG A 387 40.82 32.73 -9.56
C ARG A 387 41.61 33.53 -8.51
N ASN A 388 41.81 32.98 -7.30
CA ASN A 388 42.63 33.62 -6.27
C ASN A 388 44.14 33.60 -6.61
N THR A 389 44.64 32.54 -7.25
CA THR A 389 46.04 32.50 -7.71
C THR A 389 46.32 33.50 -8.83
N LYS A 390 45.35 33.72 -9.75
CA LYS A 390 45.48 34.75 -10.80
C LYS A 390 45.43 36.18 -10.25
N LYS A 391 44.64 36.46 -9.19
CA LYS A 391 44.63 37.79 -8.54
C LYS A 391 45.93 38.08 -7.78
N ARG A 392 46.56 37.09 -7.13
CA ARG A 392 47.85 37.28 -6.44
C ARG A 392 49.03 37.54 -7.37
N LYS A 393 49.01 37.03 -8.61
CA LYS A 393 50.06 37.33 -9.61
C LYS A 393 49.96 38.73 -10.25
N LYS A 394 48.91 39.51 -9.95
CA LYS A 394 48.69 40.83 -10.55
C LYS A 394 49.04 42.01 -9.63
N VAL A 395 49.64 41.76 -8.45
CA VAL A 395 50.00 42.77 -7.43
C VAL A 395 51.52 42.82 -7.20
N ILE A 396 52.31 42.31 -8.14
CA ILE A 396 53.77 42.43 -8.14
C ILE A 396 54.17 43.06 -9.48
N ILE A 397 53.94 44.36 -9.63
CA ILE A 397 54.67 45.27 -10.52
C ILE A 397 54.73 46.61 -9.77
#